data_AF-A0A1Q7ZSM0-F1
#
_entry.id   AF-A0A1Q7ZSM0-F1
#
_cell.length_a   1.000
_cell.length_b   1.000
_cell.length_c   1.000
_cell.angle_alpha   90.00
_cell.angle_beta   90.00
_cell.angle_gamma   90.00
#
_symmetry.space_group_name_H-M   'P 1'
#
loop_
_entity.id
_entity.type
_entity.pdbx_description
1 polymer ?
#
loop_
_entity_poly.entity_id
_entity_poly.type
_entity_poly.pdbx_seq_one_letter_code
_entity_poly.pdbx_strand_id
1 'polypeptide(L)'
;MILEPWITPANFRKGIVGFNSVDKPNLKIARINISKVRGPVSAFEYHYLIGTPSKVEHVVDRESMGLWTHEEYLDAFRDGGLEVVFDPEGLMGRGLYVGVKS
;
A
#
# COMPACT_ATOMS: atom_id res chain seq x y z
N MET A 1 4.79 4.81 19.49
CA MET A 1 4.41 4.16 18.21
C MET A 1 4.61 5.16 17.10
N ILE A 2 5.22 4.73 16.00
CA ILE A 2 5.32 5.54 14.77
C ILE A 2 4.63 4.73 13.68
N LEU A 3 3.66 5.33 12.99
CA LEU A 3 2.85 4.65 11.97
C LEU A 3 2.66 5.58 10.77
N GLU A 4 3.19 5.16 9.61
CA GLU A 4 2.79 5.76 8.34
C GLU A 4 1.54 5.03 7.85
N PRO A 5 0.42 5.73 7.60
CA PRO A 5 -0.81 5.07 7.23
C PRO A 5 -0.77 4.58 5.79
N TRP A 6 -1.67 3.63 5.51
CA TRP A 6 -2.07 3.36 4.14
C TRP A 6 -2.96 4.50 3.59
N ILE A 7 -3.19 4.49 2.28
CA ILE A 7 -4.00 5.49 1.58
C ILE A 7 -5.42 5.52 2.19
N THR A 8 -5.95 6.73 2.42
CA THR A 8 -7.32 6.89 2.94
C THR A 8 -8.37 6.55 1.88
N PRO A 9 -9.61 6.21 2.28
CA PRO A 9 -10.71 5.98 1.33
C PRO A 9 -10.92 7.14 0.35
N ALA A 10 -10.82 8.38 0.83
CA ALA A 10 -11.03 9.58 0.03
C ALA A 10 -9.94 9.80 -1.04
N ASN A 11 -8.72 9.33 -0.79
CA ASN A 11 -7.58 9.52 -1.68
C ASN A 11 -7.31 8.30 -2.58
N PHE A 12 -7.93 7.15 -2.29
CA PHE A 12 -7.72 5.95 -3.09
C PHE A 12 -8.39 6.05 -4.46
N ARG A 13 -7.58 5.91 -5.52
CA ARG A 13 -8.07 5.94 -6.90
C ARG A 13 -8.20 4.52 -7.43
N LYS A 14 -9.44 4.10 -7.73
CA LYS A 14 -9.75 2.83 -8.40
C LYS A 14 -9.45 2.90 -9.89
N GLY A 15 -9.12 1.75 -10.50
CA GLY A 15 -8.91 1.63 -11.94
C GLY A 15 -7.57 2.17 -12.44
N ILE A 16 -6.67 2.57 -11.53
CA ILE A 16 -5.32 2.99 -11.91
C ILE A 16 -4.54 1.76 -12.35
N VAL A 17 -4.05 1.81 -13.60
CA VAL A 17 -3.15 0.80 -14.13
C VAL A 17 -1.74 1.12 -13.65
N GLY A 18 -1.18 0.23 -12.83
CA GLY A 18 0.22 0.31 -12.41
C GLY A 18 1.08 -0.56 -13.32
N PHE A 19 2.19 -0.02 -13.80
CA PHE A 19 3.21 -0.78 -14.52
C PHE A 19 4.59 -0.47 -13.95
N ASN A 20 5.39 -1.52 -13.75
CA ASN A 20 6.80 -1.39 -13.44
C ASN A 20 7.57 -2.52 -14.13
N SER A 21 8.81 -2.27 -14.50
CA SER A 21 9.65 -3.27 -15.15
C SER A 21 11.10 -3.23 -14.67
N VAL A 22 11.74 -4.38 -14.76
CA VAL A 22 13.17 -4.55 -14.59
C VAL A 22 13.71 -5.07 -15.91
N ASP A 23 14.70 -4.37 -16.46
CA ASP A 23 15.37 -4.73 -17.70
C ASP A 23 16.88 -4.88 -17.46
N LYS A 24 17.31 -6.11 -17.13
CA LYS A 24 18.72 -6.46 -16.90
C LYS A 24 19.15 -7.59 -17.84
N PRO A 25 20.45 -7.81 -18.08
CA PRO A 25 20.93 -8.80 -19.05
C PRO A 25 20.32 -10.20 -18.88
N ASN A 26 20.27 -10.68 -17.63
CA ASN A 26 19.78 -12.02 -17.29
C ASN A 26 18.50 -12.00 -16.45
N LEU A 27 17.78 -10.88 -16.40
CA LEU A 27 16.55 -10.77 -15.64
C LEU A 27 15.65 -9.73 -16.28
N LYS A 28 14.48 -10.18 -16.73
CA LYS A 28 13.40 -9.32 -17.21
C LYS A 28 12.20 -9.52 -16.30
N ILE A 29 11.62 -8.44 -15.80
CA ILE A 29 10.39 -8.52 -15.01
C ILE A 29 9.44 -7.47 -15.54
N ALA A 30 8.19 -7.85 -15.78
CA ALA A 30 7.08 -6.92 -15.96
C ALA A 30 6.07 -7.17 -14.85
N ARG A 31 5.73 -6.13 -14.08
CA ARG A 31 4.63 -6.14 -13.11
C ARG A 31 3.54 -5.21 -13.61
N ILE A 32 2.33 -5.74 -13.78
CA ILE A 32 1.15 -4.95 -14.09
C ILE A 32 0.02 -5.24 -13.10
N ASN A 33 -0.74 -4.22 -12.73
CA ASN A 33 -1.92 -4.37 -11.90
C ASN A 33 -2.95 -3.29 -12.24
N ILE A 34 -4.17 -3.50 -11.77
CA ILE A 34 -5.22 -2.48 -11.72
C ILE A 34 -5.64 -2.32 -10.26
N SER A 35 -5.67 -1.10 -9.74
CA SER A 35 -6.17 -0.85 -8.39
C SER A 35 -7.67 -1.15 -8.29
N LYS A 36 -8.07 -1.99 -7.34
CA LYS A 36 -9.47 -2.36 -7.09
C LYS A 36 -9.82 -2.02 -5.63
N VAL A 37 -11.11 -1.90 -5.36
CA VAL A 37 -11.67 -1.77 -4.00
C VAL A 37 -12.69 -2.87 -3.79
N ARG A 38 -12.69 -3.52 -2.63
CA ARG A 38 -13.66 -4.53 -2.22
C ARG A 38 -14.16 -4.19 -0.81
N GLY A 39 -15.33 -3.56 -0.69
CA GLY A 39 -15.76 -3.02 0.61
C GLY A 39 -14.78 -1.95 1.12
N PRO A 40 -14.32 -2.00 2.39
CA PRO A 40 -13.38 -1.02 2.96
C PRO A 40 -11.90 -1.32 2.64
N VAL A 41 -11.59 -2.32 1.79
CA VAL A 41 -10.21 -2.67 1.48
C VAL A 41 -9.83 -2.30 0.04
N SER A 42 -8.64 -1.75 -0.12
CA SER A 42 -7.95 -1.79 -1.41
C SER A 42 -7.51 -3.21 -1.69
N ALA A 43 -7.78 -3.69 -2.90
CA ALA A 43 -7.42 -5.01 -3.36
C ALA A 43 -6.52 -4.88 -4.59
N PHE A 44 -5.37 -5.53 -4.53
CA PHE A 44 -4.40 -5.56 -5.61
C PHE A 44 -4.23 -6.98 -6.11
N GLU A 45 -4.20 -7.12 -7.43
CA GLU A 45 -3.80 -8.33 -8.10
C GLU A 45 -2.64 -7.95 -9.02
N TYR A 46 -1.43 -8.29 -8.61
CA TYR A 46 -0.21 -8.00 -9.34
C TYR A 46 0.12 -9.20 -10.22
N HIS A 47 0.13 -8.98 -11.53
CA HIS A 47 0.59 -9.95 -12.51
C HIS A 47 2.07 -9.71 -12.80
N TYR A 48 2.90 -10.69 -12.51
CA TYR A 48 4.34 -10.66 -12.78
C TYR A 48 4.67 -11.63 -13.91
N LEU A 49 5.30 -11.13 -14.97
CA LEU A 49 5.99 -11.96 -15.95
C LEU A 49 7.49 -11.86 -15.68
N ILE A 50 8.11 -12.97 -15.32
CA ILE A 50 9.50 -13.04 -14.85
C ILE A 50 10.29 -13.92 -15.83
N GLY A 51 11.24 -13.31 -16.54
CA GLY A 51 12.16 -13.98 -17.45
C GLY A 51 13.57 -14.07 -16.86
N THR A 52 14.14 -15.26 -16.90
CA THR A 52 15.52 -15.61 -16.52
C THR A 52 16.16 -16.42 -17.65
N PRO A 53 17.48 -16.68 -17.67
CA PRO A 53 18.10 -17.49 -18.73
C PRO A 53 17.55 -18.91 -18.82
N SER A 54 17.03 -19.45 -17.72
CA SER A 54 16.50 -20.81 -17.66
C SER A 54 15.01 -20.93 -17.97
N LYS A 55 14.20 -19.89 -17.70
CA LYS A 55 12.74 -19.97 -17.80
C LYS A 55 12.05 -18.62 -17.85
N VAL A 56 10.80 -18.65 -18.32
CA VAL A 56 9.80 -17.60 -18.13
C VAL A 56 8.69 -18.12 -17.22
N GLU A 57 8.26 -17.32 -16.26
CA GLU A 57 7.21 -17.66 -15.30
C GLU A 57 6.19 -16.53 -15.18
N HIS A 58 4.91 -16.89 -15.05
CA HIS A 58 3.84 -15.96 -14.73
C HIS A 58 3.37 -16.22 -13.29
N VAL A 59 3.44 -15.20 -12.44
CA VAL A 59 2.99 -15.24 -11.05
C VAL A 59 1.88 -14.22 -10.85
N VAL A 60 0.86 -14.57 -10.07
CA VAL A 60 -0.19 -13.65 -9.63
C VAL A 60 -0.15 -13.54 -8.12
N ASP A 61 0.16 -12.34 -7.66
CA ASP A 61 0.19 -11.98 -6.24
C ASP A 61 -1.06 -11.16 -5.87
N ARG A 62 -1.67 -11.46 -4.72
CA ARG A 62 -2.94 -10.89 -4.30
C ARG A 62 -2.80 -10.32 -2.90
N GLU A 63 -2.94 -9.01 -2.83
CA GLU A 63 -2.75 -8.25 -1.60
C GLU A 63 -4.00 -7.43 -1.28
N SER A 64 -4.27 -7.25 0.01
CA SER A 64 -5.37 -6.40 0.47
C SER A 64 -4.94 -5.56 1.66
N MET A 65 -5.30 -4.27 1.61
CA MET A 65 -4.99 -3.30 2.66
C MET A 65 -6.25 -2.51 3.02
N GLY A 66 -6.51 -2.36 4.33
CA GLY A 66 -7.61 -1.54 4.83
C GLY A 66 -7.45 -0.07 4.43
N LEU A 67 -8.53 0.52 3.93
CA LEU A 67 -8.63 1.94 3.68
C LEU A 67 -9.31 2.55 4.90
N TRP A 68 -8.52 3.09 5.81
CA TRP A 68 -9.02 3.71 7.04
C TRP A 68 -8.96 5.23 6.95
N THR A 69 -9.95 5.91 7.53
CA THR A 69 -9.97 7.37 7.63
C THR A 69 -9.00 7.86 8.70
N HIS A 70 -8.73 9.16 8.69
CA HIS A 70 -7.90 9.79 9.71
C HIS A 70 -8.49 9.58 11.11
N GLU A 71 -9.81 9.74 11.23
CA GLU A 71 -10.56 9.59 12.47
C GLU A 71 -10.49 8.16 12.99
N GLU A 72 -10.62 7.14 12.13
CA GLU A 72 -10.49 5.73 12.50
C GLU A 72 -9.09 5.41 13.04
N TYR A 73 -8.03 5.99 12.46
CA TYR A 73 -6.69 5.89 13.04
C TYR A 73 -6.64 6.54 14.41
N LEU A 74 -7.11 7.79 14.56
CA LEU A 74 -7.08 8.51 15.85
C LEU A 74 -7.88 7.79 16.95
N ASP A 75 -9.04 7.22 16.62
CA ASP A 75 -9.82 6.38 17.53
C ASP A 75 -9.00 5.17 17.98
N ALA A 76 -8.36 4.45 17.05
CA ALA A 76 -7.53 3.30 17.38
C ALA A 76 -6.30 3.65 18.25
N PHE A 77 -5.67 4.81 18.05
CA PHE A 77 -4.60 5.30 18.92
C PHE A 77 -5.12 5.57 20.34
N ARG A 78 -6.28 6.24 20.47
CA ARG A 78 -6.91 6.53 21.76
C ARG A 78 -7.32 5.26 22.50
N ASP A 79 -7.91 4.29 21.80
CA ASP A 79 -8.25 2.97 22.37
C ASP A 79 -7.01 2.21 22.85
N GLY A 80 -5.86 2.45 22.22
CA GLY A 80 -4.55 1.96 22.64
C GLY A 80 -3.90 2.72 23.80
N GLY A 81 -4.56 3.77 24.34
CA GLY A 81 -4.02 4.62 25.41
C GLY A 81 -2.84 5.47 24.96
N LEU A 82 -2.86 5.96 23.72
CA LEU A 82 -1.81 6.80 23.14
C LEU A 82 -2.34 8.21 22.84
N GLU A 83 -1.61 9.22 23.29
CA GLU A 83 -1.71 10.58 22.75
C GLU A 83 -0.98 10.63 21.41
N VAL A 84 -1.60 11.19 20.37
CA VAL A 84 -1.08 11.13 19.00
C VAL A 84 -0.98 12.50 18.34
N VAL A 85 0.15 12.73 17.67
CA VAL A 85 0.34 13.86 16.75
C VAL A 85 0.42 13.32 15.33
N PHE A 86 -0.19 14.03 14.39
CA PHE A 86 -0.13 13.70 12.97
C PHE A 86 0.70 14.74 12.21
N ASP A 87 1.76 14.26 11.56
CA ASP A 87 2.49 15.01 10.55
C ASP A 87 1.87 14.72 9.17
N PRO A 88 1.30 15.71 8.46
CA PRO A 88 0.66 15.47 7.16
C PRO A 88 1.65 15.20 6.02
N GLU A 89 2.94 15.53 6.15
CA GLU A 89 3.95 15.25 5.12
C GLU A 89 4.34 13.77 5.14
N GLY A 90 4.82 13.29 6.30
CA GLY A 90 5.24 11.91 6.48
C GLY A 90 6.43 11.50 5.59
N LEU A 91 6.65 10.19 5.46
CA LEU A 91 7.85 9.67 4.76
C LEU A 91 7.62 9.51 3.25
N MET A 92 6.41 9.15 2.86
CA MET A 92 6.01 8.86 1.48
C MET A 92 4.85 9.74 1.01
N GLY A 93 4.60 10.88 1.66
CA GLY A 93 3.49 11.78 1.32
C GLY A 93 2.11 11.27 1.75
N ARG A 94 2.06 10.31 2.69
CA ARG A 94 0.81 9.75 3.26
C ARG A 94 0.51 10.29 4.66
N GLY A 95 1.38 11.14 5.19
CA GLY A 95 1.41 11.56 6.58
C GLY A 95 2.03 10.51 7.51
N LEU A 96 2.13 10.83 8.79
CA LEU A 96 2.79 10.04 9.81
C LEU A 96 2.18 10.31 11.19
N TYR A 97 1.71 9.25 11.84
CA TYR A 97 1.24 9.32 13.22
C TYR A 97 2.39 9.00 14.18
N VAL A 98 2.55 9.85 15.18
CA VAL A 98 3.49 9.66 16.28
C VAL A 98 2.68 9.61 17.57
N GLY A 99 2.48 8.39 18.08
CA GLY A 99 1.76 8.12 19.31
C GLY A 99 2.71 7.90 20.49
N VAL A 100 2.49 8.58 21.60
CA VAL A 100 3.22 8.39 22.87
C VAL A 100 2.25 7.92 23.95
N LYS A 101 2.75 7.13 24.90
CA LYS A 101 1.93 6.64 26.01
C LYS A 101 1.54 7.81 26.90
N SER A 102 0.24 7.91 27.20
CA SER A 102 -0.33 8.82 28.19
C SER A 102 0.08 8.46 29.61
#